data_AF-A0A7S6PVZ6-F1
#
_entry.id   AF-A0A7S6PVZ6-F1
#
_cell.length_a   1.000
_cell.length_b   1.000
_cell.length_c   1.000
_cell.angle_alpha   90.00
_cell.angle_beta   90.00
_cell.angle_gamma   90.00
#
_symmetry.space_group_name_H-M   'P 1'
#
loop_
_entity.id
_entity.type
_entity.pdbx_description
1 polymer ?
#
loop_
_entity_poly.entity_id
_entity_poly.type
_entity_poly.pdbx_seq_one_letter_code
_entity_poly.pdbx_strand_id
1 'polypeptide(L)'
;MVEYMIDKKELINKEQYYMDLLEPEYNILNKAGSSLGFKHNKETLDFFKNIRKLSEEAKGNLSLASTGRILSEETKLKISSKKKGIKLSEETKAKLSKSATDLRGIKIKVVNLLTTEELSFDSLTEAGLHLNVSRTAIAKALKNNSKIHKNYIVRVIAKN
;
A
#
# COMPACT_ATOMS: atom_id res chain seq x y z
N MET A 1 -10.98 -45.91 -27.88
CA MET A 1 -12.39 -46.24 -27.58
C MET A 1 -12.80 -45.32 -26.43
N VAL A 2 -13.79 -44.45 -26.63
CA VAL A 2 -14.28 -43.53 -25.59
C VAL A 2 -15.66 -44.02 -25.20
N GLU A 3 -15.84 -44.40 -23.95
CA GLU A 3 -17.15 -44.79 -23.41
C GLU A 3 -17.84 -43.58 -22.79
N TYR A 4 -19.10 -43.36 -23.17
CA TYR A 4 -19.93 -42.32 -22.58
C TYR A 4 -20.72 -42.90 -21.41
N MET A 5 -20.62 -42.23 -20.25
CA MET A 5 -21.39 -42.58 -19.05
C MET A 5 -22.27 -41.41 -18.64
N ILE A 6 -23.51 -41.71 -18.23
CA ILE A 6 -24.54 -40.72 -17.88
C ILE A 6 -24.59 -40.50 -16.37
N ASP A 7 -24.32 -41.53 -15.56
CA ASP A 7 -24.37 -41.45 -14.09
C ASP A 7 -22.96 -41.30 -13.48
N LYS A 8 -22.81 -40.29 -12.62
CA LYS A 8 -21.57 -40.03 -11.87
C LYS A 8 -21.26 -41.11 -10.83
N LYS A 9 -22.28 -41.83 -10.34
CA LYS A 9 -22.08 -42.90 -9.35
C LYS A 9 -21.38 -44.11 -9.96
N GLU A 10 -21.64 -44.41 -11.23
CA GLU A 10 -21.02 -45.53 -11.93
C GLU A 10 -19.57 -45.25 -12.32
N LEU A 11 -19.18 -43.96 -12.42
CA LEU A 11 -17.83 -43.54 -12.78
C LEU A 11 -16.78 -44.10 -11.81
N ILE A 12 -17.02 -44.01 -10.49
CA ILE A 12 -16.06 -44.45 -9.47
C ILE A 12 -15.86 -45.98 -9.54
N ASN A 13 -16.95 -46.73 -9.74
CA ASN A 13 -16.88 -48.19 -9.84
C ASN A 13 -16.09 -48.62 -11.09
N LYS A 14 -16.25 -47.89 -12.20
CA LYS A 14 -15.54 -48.21 -13.45
C LYS A 14 -14.08 -47.77 -13.42
N GLU A 15 -13.77 -46.65 -12.76
CA GLU A 15 -12.39 -46.28 -12.45
C GLU A 15 -11.72 -47.37 -11.61
N GLN A 16 -12.37 -47.87 -10.55
CA GLN A 16 -11.83 -48.97 -9.75
C GLN A 16 -11.59 -50.21 -10.60
N TYR A 17 -12.56 -50.60 -11.43
CA TYR A 17 -12.44 -51.75 -12.33
C TYR A 17 -11.21 -51.65 -13.23
N TYR A 18 -10.96 -50.49 -13.85
CA TYR A 18 -9.79 -50.32 -14.71
C TYR A 18 -8.48 -50.22 -13.91
N MET A 19 -8.49 -49.65 -12.70
CA MET A 19 -7.33 -49.66 -11.81
C MET A 19 -6.93 -51.09 -11.43
N ASP A 20 -7.91 -51.94 -11.11
CA ASP A 20 -7.69 -53.34 -10.74
C ASP A 20 -7.28 -54.19 -11.96
N LEU A 21 -7.83 -53.89 -13.14
CA LEU A 21 -7.52 -54.61 -14.38
C LEU A 21 -6.12 -54.31 -14.92
N LEU A 22 -5.69 -53.05 -14.84
CA LEU A 22 -4.48 -52.57 -15.49
C LEU A 22 -3.27 -52.50 -14.55
N GLU A 23 -3.47 -52.58 -13.23
CA GLU A 23 -2.44 -52.45 -12.18
C GLU A 23 -1.37 -51.38 -12.49
N PRO A 24 -1.77 -50.11 -12.64
CA PRO A 24 -0.87 -49.06 -13.12
C PRO A 24 0.22 -48.71 -12.09
N GLU A 25 1.49 -48.75 -12.51
CA GLU A 25 2.67 -48.48 -11.67
C GLU A 25 2.64 -47.11 -10.98
N TYR A 26 2.09 -46.09 -11.64
CA TYR A 26 2.09 -44.71 -11.14
C TYR A 26 0.95 -44.37 -10.19
N ASN A 27 -0.03 -45.26 -10.00
CA ASN A 27 -1.19 -44.94 -9.21
C ASN A 27 -0.94 -45.24 -7.73
N ILE A 28 -0.73 -44.19 -6.93
CA ILE A 28 -0.44 -44.30 -5.50
C ILE A 28 -1.69 -44.67 -4.70
N LEU A 29 -2.87 -44.28 -5.19
CA LEU A 29 -4.15 -44.56 -4.53
C LEU A 29 -4.81 -45.78 -5.16
N ASN A 30 -4.77 -46.91 -4.45
CA ASN A 30 -5.36 -48.18 -4.90
C ASN A 30 -6.90 -48.16 -4.93
N LYS A 31 -7.53 -47.12 -4.37
CA LYS A 31 -8.98 -46.96 -4.35
C LYS A 31 -9.40 -45.75 -5.17
N ALA A 32 -10.29 -45.97 -6.12
CA ALA A 32 -10.96 -44.91 -6.85
C ALA A 32 -11.82 -44.09 -5.89
N GLY A 33 -11.81 -42.78 -6.08
CA GLY A 33 -12.52 -41.86 -5.21
C GLY A 33 -12.60 -40.46 -5.82
N SER A 34 -13.61 -39.71 -5.41
CA SER A 34 -13.80 -38.33 -5.87
C SER A 34 -13.56 -37.36 -4.73
N SER A 35 -12.73 -36.34 -4.98
CA SER A 35 -12.59 -35.18 -4.10
C SER A 35 -13.71 -34.16 -4.30
N LEU A 36 -14.69 -34.44 -5.17
CA LEU A 36 -15.79 -33.53 -5.45
C LEU A 36 -16.60 -33.27 -4.18
N GLY A 37 -16.68 -32.01 -3.78
CA GLY A 37 -17.39 -31.59 -2.57
C GLY A 37 -16.60 -31.74 -1.27
N PHE A 38 -15.34 -32.19 -1.34
CA PHE A 38 -14.46 -32.22 -0.18
C PHE A 38 -14.26 -30.81 0.39
N LYS A 39 -14.40 -30.68 1.71
CA LYS A 39 -14.20 -29.44 2.46
C LYS A 39 -13.23 -29.70 3.60
N HIS A 40 -12.24 -28.83 3.75
CA HIS A 40 -11.34 -28.87 4.90
C HIS A 40 -12.11 -28.66 6.21
N ASN A 41 -11.63 -29.27 7.28
CA ASN A 41 -12.14 -29.00 8.63
C ASN A 41 -11.81 -27.56 9.05
N LYS A 42 -12.52 -27.05 10.07
CA LYS A 42 -12.34 -25.67 10.55
C LYS A 42 -10.91 -25.39 11.01
N GLU A 43 -10.27 -26.36 11.67
CA GLU A 43 -8.90 -26.26 12.18
C GLU A 43 -7.87 -26.07 11.06
N THR A 44 -8.00 -26.83 9.97
CA THR A 44 -7.11 -26.71 8.81
C THR A 44 -7.30 -25.37 8.11
N LEU A 45 -8.54 -24.89 7.98
CA LEU A 45 -8.82 -23.56 7.44
C LEU A 45 -8.21 -22.46 8.29
N ASP A 46 -8.29 -22.59 9.62
CA ASP A 46 -7.69 -21.63 10.55
C ASP A 46 -6.15 -21.63 10.44
N PHE A 47 -5.55 -22.82 10.37
CA PHE A 47 -4.11 -22.96 10.14
C PHE A 47 -3.66 -22.22 8.88
N PHE A 48 -4.35 -22.41 7.75
CA PHE A 48 -3.99 -21.74 6.51
C PHE A 48 -4.19 -20.22 6.55
N LYS A 49 -5.16 -19.76 7.33
CA LYS A 49 -5.50 -18.34 7.42
C LYS A 49 -4.56 -17.58 8.35
N ASN A 50 -4.27 -18.14 9.52
CA ASN A 50 -3.63 -17.42 10.63
C ASN A 50 -2.21 -17.92 10.93
N ILE A 51 -1.93 -19.22 10.72
CA ILE A 51 -0.70 -19.86 11.17
C ILE A 51 0.32 -19.98 10.04
N ARG A 52 -0.12 -20.33 8.83
CA ARG A 52 0.76 -20.50 7.67
C ARG A 52 1.42 -19.16 7.33
N LYS A 53 2.73 -19.08 7.57
CA LYS A 53 3.58 -17.98 7.13
C LYS A 53 4.32 -18.39 5.87
N LEU A 54 4.25 -17.54 4.85
CA LEU A 54 4.99 -17.73 3.62
C LEU A 54 6.44 -17.25 3.83
N SER A 55 7.41 -17.89 3.18
CA SER A 55 8.79 -17.40 3.15
C SER A 55 8.87 -16.04 2.47
N GLU A 56 9.87 -15.24 2.82
CA GLU A 56 10.05 -13.89 2.24
C GLU A 56 10.25 -13.96 0.73
N GLU A 57 10.97 -14.97 0.23
CA GLU A 57 11.15 -15.21 -1.20
C GLU A 57 9.80 -15.44 -1.91
N ALA A 58 8.97 -16.32 -1.37
CA ALA A 58 7.66 -16.63 -1.95
C ALA A 58 6.70 -15.42 -1.88
N LYS A 59 6.78 -14.59 -0.84
CA LYS A 59 6.06 -13.30 -0.79
C LYS A 59 6.55 -12.35 -1.87
N GLY A 60 7.86 -12.28 -2.08
CA GLY A 60 8.49 -11.49 -3.14
C GLY A 60 7.95 -11.88 -4.53
N ASN A 61 7.94 -13.18 -4.82
CA ASN A 61 7.43 -13.70 -6.10
C ASN A 61 5.94 -13.39 -6.33
N LEU A 62 5.11 -13.51 -5.28
CA LEU A 62 3.69 -13.12 -5.36
C LEU A 62 3.50 -11.62 -5.61
N SER A 63 4.32 -10.78 -4.96
CA SER A 63 4.32 -9.34 -5.18
C SER A 63 4.72 -8.98 -6.61
N LEU A 64 5.79 -9.58 -7.13
CA LEU A 64 6.23 -9.41 -8.51
C LEU A 64 5.15 -9.81 -9.51
N ALA A 65 4.51 -10.97 -9.31
CA ALA A 65 3.40 -11.43 -10.15
C ALA A 65 2.14 -10.55 -10.08
N SER A 66 2.00 -9.74 -9.03
CA SER A 66 0.92 -8.76 -8.89
C SER A 66 1.30 -7.36 -9.38
N THR A 67 2.57 -7.11 -9.62
CA THR A 67 3.06 -5.81 -10.09
C THR A 67 2.56 -5.56 -11.51
N GLY A 68 2.08 -4.35 -11.79
CA GLY A 68 1.58 -3.98 -13.12
C GLY A 68 0.16 -4.44 -13.47
N ARG A 69 -0.56 -5.10 -12.55
CA ARG A 69 -1.97 -5.45 -12.78
C ARG A 69 -2.84 -4.19 -12.87
N ILE A 70 -3.59 -4.07 -13.97
CA ILE A 70 -4.56 -2.98 -14.18
C ILE A 70 -5.93 -3.43 -13.69
N LEU A 71 -6.51 -2.69 -12.76
CA LEU A 71 -7.86 -2.94 -12.27
C LEU A 71 -8.90 -2.50 -13.31
N SER A 72 -9.98 -3.28 -13.45
CA SER A 72 -11.15 -2.88 -14.24
C SER A 72 -11.86 -1.67 -13.63
N GLU A 73 -12.57 -0.89 -14.46
CA GLU A 73 -13.32 0.28 -14.00
C GLU A 73 -14.36 -0.07 -12.93
N GLU A 74 -15.08 -1.17 -13.10
CA GLU A 74 -16.04 -1.65 -12.09
C GLU A 74 -15.36 -1.90 -10.74
N THR A 75 -14.16 -2.49 -10.73
CA THR A 75 -13.40 -2.75 -9.51
C THR A 75 -12.91 -1.46 -8.85
N LYS A 76 -12.44 -0.49 -9.64
CA LYS A 76 -12.02 0.83 -9.15
C LYS A 76 -13.19 1.55 -8.46
N LEU A 77 -14.38 1.50 -9.07
CA LEU A 77 -15.59 2.10 -8.50
C LEU A 77 -15.98 1.44 -7.17
N LYS A 78 -15.98 0.11 -7.09
CA LYS A 78 -16.28 -0.60 -5.83
C LYS A 78 -15.31 -0.22 -4.70
N ILE A 79 -14.01 -0.09 -5.02
CA ILE A 79 -13.00 0.34 -4.05
C ILE A 79 -13.24 1.79 -3.61
N SER A 80 -13.44 2.69 -4.57
CA SER A 80 -13.69 4.12 -4.32
C SER A 80 -14.92 4.33 -3.43
N SER A 81 -16.04 3.70 -3.76
CA SER A 81 -17.30 3.79 -3.01
C SER A 81 -17.14 3.31 -1.56
N LYS A 82 -16.39 2.22 -1.32
CA LYS A 82 -16.13 1.73 0.04
C LYS A 82 -15.19 2.62 0.84
N LYS A 83 -14.27 3.33 0.18
CA LYS A 83 -13.28 4.20 0.84
C LYS A 83 -13.80 5.62 1.07
N LYS A 84 -14.81 6.06 0.32
CA LYS A 84 -15.37 7.40 0.41
C LYS A 84 -15.92 7.67 1.82
N GLY A 85 -15.49 8.78 2.43
CA GLY A 85 -15.96 9.21 3.75
C GLY A 85 -15.23 8.59 4.95
N ILE A 86 -14.32 7.63 4.74
CA ILE A 86 -13.51 7.09 5.84
C ILE A 86 -12.52 8.16 6.32
N LYS A 87 -12.67 8.60 7.57
CA LYS A 87 -11.73 9.52 8.21
C LYS A 87 -10.52 8.75 8.72
N LEU A 88 -9.32 9.25 8.41
CA LEU A 88 -8.06 8.75 8.99
C LEU A 88 -8.06 8.97 10.51
N SER A 89 -7.47 8.02 11.25
CA SER A 89 -7.23 8.16 12.69
C SER A 89 -6.28 9.33 12.97
N GLU A 90 -6.36 9.92 14.16
CA GLU A 90 -5.51 11.04 14.57
C GLU A 90 -4.03 10.68 14.52
N GLU A 91 -3.66 9.47 14.96
CA GLU A 91 -2.28 8.98 14.89
C GLU A 91 -1.77 8.94 13.43
N THR A 92 -2.61 8.45 12.50
CA THR A 92 -2.23 8.38 11.08
C THR A 92 -2.11 9.77 10.46
N LYS A 93 -3.02 10.69 10.81
CA LYS A 93 -2.94 12.09 10.38
C LYS A 93 -1.67 12.77 10.88
N ALA A 94 -1.29 12.53 12.14
CA ALA A 94 -0.07 13.08 12.71
C ALA A 94 1.19 12.55 11.98
N LYS A 95 1.25 11.24 11.68
CA LYS A 95 2.36 10.66 10.89
C LYS A 95 2.47 11.26 9.49
N LEU A 96 1.34 11.44 8.81
CA LEU A 96 1.28 12.10 7.50
C LEU A 96 1.74 13.56 7.58
N SER A 97 1.29 14.27 8.63
CA SER A 97 1.69 15.67 8.83
C SER A 97 3.18 15.81 9.10
N LYS A 98 3.76 14.96 9.98
CA LYS A 98 5.20 14.93 10.27
C LYS A 98 6.02 14.68 9.01
N SER A 99 5.64 13.67 8.23
CA SER A 99 6.33 13.36 6.96
C SER A 99 6.28 14.53 5.97
N ALA A 100 5.15 15.25 5.92
CA ALA A 100 4.99 16.41 5.06
C ALA A 100 5.78 17.64 5.54
N THR A 101 5.98 17.80 6.85
CA THR A 101 6.84 18.85 7.42
C THR A 101 8.31 18.51 7.24
N ASP A 102 8.72 17.25 7.42
CA ASP A 102 10.11 16.81 7.28
C ASP A 102 10.60 17.00 5.84
N LEU A 103 9.78 16.66 4.84
CA LEU A 103 10.07 16.89 3.42
C LEU A 103 10.10 18.38 3.01
N ARG A 104 9.58 19.30 3.83
CA ARG A 104 9.38 20.72 3.47
C ARG A 104 10.05 21.71 4.43
N GLY A 105 10.65 21.23 5.52
CA GLY A 105 11.19 22.03 6.62
C GLY A 105 12.47 22.74 6.21
N ILE A 106 12.32 23.86 5.51
CA ILE A 106 13.42 24.81 5.31
C ILE A 106 13.42 25.71 6.54
N LYS A 107 14.44 25.57 7.40
CA LYS A 107 14.66 26.49 8.52
C LYS A 107 15.15 27.82 7.97
N ILE A 108 14.53 28.90 8.41
CA ILE A 108 14.71 30.23 7.83
C ILE A 108 14.97 31.25 8.92
N LYS A 109 15.89 32.16 8.64
CA LYS A 109 16.21 33.34 9.44
C LYS A 109 15.63 34.59 8.78
N VAL A 110 14.88 35.39 9.55
CA VAL A 110 14.43 36.72 9.15
C VAL A 110 15.26 37.75 9.93
N VAL A 111 15.90 38.66 9.20
CA VAL A 111 16.74 39.73 9.77
C VAL A 111 16.07 41.07 9.50
N ASN A 112 15.80 41.85 10.56
CA ASN A 112 15.33 43.22 10.47
C ASN A 112 16.51 44.19 10.34
N LEU A 113 16.53 45.00 9.29
CA LEU A 113 17.59 45.96 8.99
C LEU A 113 17.54 47.22 9.87
N LEU A 114 16.42 47.52 10.53
CA LEU A 114 16.27 48.72 11.37
C LEU A 114 16.61 48.47 12.84
N THR A 115 16.21 47.30 13.37
CA THR A 115 16.38 46.95 14.79
C THR A 115 17.51 45.94 15.01
N THR A 116 18.13 45.42 13.94
CA THR A 116 19.13 44.32 13.98
C THR A 116 18.62 43.06 14.68
N GLU A 117 17.30 42.88 14.75
CA GLU A 117 16.67 41.71 15.36
C GLU A 117 16.70 40.53 14.37
N GLU A 118 16.98 39.35 14.90
CA GLU A 118 17.08 38.11 14.14
C GLU A 118 16.09 37.08 14.68
N LEU A 119 15.15 36.64 13.85
CA LEU A 119 14.13 35.65 14.20
C LEU A 119 14.32 34.38 13.37
N SER A 120 14.27 33.21 14.02
CA SER A 120 14.36 31.90 13.37
C SER A 120 13.01 31.21 13.33
N PHE A 121 12.64 30.64 12.18
CA PHE A 121 11.40 29.91 11.96
C PHE A 121 11.67 28.53 11.34
N ASP A 122 10.83 27.55 11.66
CA ASP A 122 10.94 26.18 11.13
C ASP A 122 10.24 26.01 9.77
N SER A 123 9.38 26.96 9.38
CA SER A 123 8.70 26.95 8.08
C SER A 123 8.55 28.32 7.42
N LEU A 124 8.47 28.31 6.08
CA LEU A 124 8.12 29.48 5.26
C LEU A 124 6.75 30.08 5.63
N THR A 125 5.83 29.25 6.12
CA THR A 125 4.45 29.67 6.41
C THR A 125 4.38 30.43 7.73
N GLU A 126 5.10 29.98 8.76
CA GLU A 126 5.20 30.68 10.05
C GLU A 126 5.86 32.05 9.89
N ALA A 127 6.97 32.12 9.16
CA ALA A 127 7.61 33.38 8.82
C ALA A 127 6.66 34.32 8.05
N GLY A 128 5.80 33.75 7.20
CA GLY A 128 4.79 34.48 6.44
C GLY A 128 3.73 35.11 7.32
N LEU A 129 3.19 34.33 8.25
CA LEU A 129 2.21 34.80 9.23
C LEU A 129 2.77 35.91 10.11
N HIS A 130 4.01 35.77 10.61
CA HIS A 130 4.63 36.77 11.46
C HIS A 130 4.89 38.11 10.74
N LEU A 131 5.27 38.05 9.46
CA LEU A 131 5.50 39.23 8.62
C LEU A 131 4.23 39.73 7.91
N ASN A 132 3.08 39.06 8.12
CA ASN A 132 1.82 39.28 7.42
C ASN A 132 1.96 39.27 5.87
N VAL A 133 2.79 38.37 5.35
CA VAL A 133 3.01 38.16 3.91
C VAL A 133 2.71 36.72 3.52
N SER A 134 2.36 36.51 2.25
CA SER A 134 2.12 35.16 1.75
C SER A 134 3.39 34.31 1.76
N ARG A 135 3.24 32.99 1.97
CA ARG A 135 4.33 32.00 1.83
C ARG A 135 5.10 32.16 0.51
N THR A 136 4.39 32.47 -0.58
CA THR A 136 4.97 32.69 -1.90
C THR A 136 5.82 33.95 -1.99
N ALA A 137 5.48 35.01 -1.28
CA ALA A 137 6.31 36.22 -1.20
C ALA A 137 7.65 35.92 -0.53
N ILE A 138 7.67 35.15 0.56
CA ILE A 138 8.91 34.71 1.23
C ILE A 138 9.73 33.80 0.32
N ALA A 139 9.10 32.84 -0.35
CA ALA A 139 9.79 31.96 -1.29
C ALA A 139 10.43 32.75 -2.46
N LYS A 140 9.74 33.77 -2.99
CA LYS A 140 10.28 34.67 -4.01
C LYS A 140 11.43 35.51 -3.46
N ALA A 141 11.31 36.02 -2.24
CA ALA A 141 12.36 36.80 -1.58
C ALA A 141 13.64 36.00 -1.37
N LEU A 142 13.50 34.73 -0.97
CA LEU A 142 14.62 33.78 -0.88
C LEU A 142 15.26 33.48 -2.24
N LYS A 143 14.46 33.35 -3.30
CA LYS A 143 14.97 33.07 -4.66
C LYS A 143 15.70 34.26 -5.27
N ASN A 144 15.17 35.47 -5.06
CA ASN A 144 15.64 36.69 -5.71
C ASN A 144 16.56 37.53 -4.80
N ASN A 145 16.85 37.07 -3.57
CA ASN A 145 17.55 37.84 -2.54
C ASN A 145 16.97 39.26 -2.32
N SER A 146 15.65 39.40 -2.49
CA SER A 146 14.97 40.69 -2.39
C SER A 146 14.49 40.98 -0.97
N LYS A 147 14.43 42.27 -0.59
CA LYS A 147 13.93 42.72 0.71
C LYS A 147 12.41 42.63 0.77
N ILE A 148 11.87 42.18 1.91
CA ILE A 148 10.43 42.20 2.22
C ILE A 148 10.13 43.50 2.99
N HIS A 149 9.05 44.19 2.62
CA HIS A 149 8.65 45.49 3.21
C HIS A 149 9.80 46.51 3.35
N LYS A 150 10.77 46.47 2.43
CA LYS A 150 12.00 47.31 2.39
C LYS A 150 13.02 47.08 3.53
N ASN A 151 12.63 46.44 4.64
CA ASN A 151 13.44 46.37 5.86
C ASN A 151 13.78 44.96 6.33
N TYR A 152 13.22 43.91 5.73
CA TYR A 152 13.47 42.52 6.14
C TYR A 152 14.23 41.75 5.06
N ILE A 153 15.25 41.01 5.48
CA ILE A 153 15.97 40.04 4.64
C ILE A 153 15.72 38.65 5.20
N VAL A 154 15.46 37.70 4.31
CA VAL A 154 15.21 36.31 4.66
C VAL A 154 16.39 35.47 4.17
N ARG A 155 16.94 34.59 5.02
CA ARG A 155 18.04 33.68 4.68
C ARG A 155 17.72 32.26 5.12
N VAL A 156 18.15 31.26 4.35
CA VAL A 156 18.02 29.85 4.74
C VAL A 156 19.10 29.51 5.76
N ILE A 157 18.71 28.85 6.85
CA ILE A 157 19.62 28.32 7.88
C ILE A 157 20.01 26.88 7.53
N ALA A 158 19.02 26.04 7.23
CA ALA A 158 19.21 24.65 6.87
C ALA A 158 18.05 24.16 5.98
N LYS A 159 18.37 23.28 5.03
CA LYS A 159 17.38 22.41 4.40
C LYS A 159 17.50 21.05 5.06
N ASN A 160 16.42 20.53 5.63
CA ASN A 160 16.32 19.11 5.99
C ASN A 160 16.29 18.25 4.72
#